data_AF-A0A6J7IT62-F1
#
_entry.id   AF-A0A6J7IT62-F1
#
_cell.length_a   1.000
_cell.length_b   1.000
_cell.length_c   1.000
_cell.angle_alpha   90.00
_cell.angle_beta   90.00
_cell.angle_gamma   90.00
#
_symmetry.space_group_name_H-M   'P 1'
#
loop_
_entity.id
_entity.type
_entity.pdbx_description
1 polymer ?
#
loop_
_entity_poly.entity_id
_entity_poly.type
_entity_poly.pdbx_seq_one_letter_code
_entity_poly.pdbx_strand_id
1 'polypeptide(L)'
;MSEIRDDRTPQTEDVLRKSLVAQKYPLWVRTWRSVHLGWLVALGVSSAVLAATIVAPVLLFGTLSGETVLLVSPLVLAVLIPLAAAVVLSGIGSARLSLFVRPVTVAGVGRGVAVPGRGTVLYRSGILAFALVSGLSYIHWGGDARVSTTRHDLGVVVMSHFGAPICLLFFALSVLVVNRTRISLHPDGLVEEIYRRRGWKATTAITVVPWDGIVELQPQTHPNPAVSHSHWYPTIRVVYRDPAGGTDQVLVLMACEKKVEPNALLSVLQWCRDNPWGRAQLAHDDARELLRPPRFLDRIEADRAASMSGRRDVQ
;
A
#
# COMPACT_ATOMS: atom_id res chain seq x y z
N MET A 1 34.95 -43.98 5.98
CA MET A 1 35.60 -42.67 5.80
C MET A 1 34.71 -41.65 6.45
N SER A 2 35.13 -41.13 7.61
CA SER A 2 34.38 -40.14 8.39
C SER A 2 34.56 -38.76 7.77
N GLU A 3 33.47 -38.13 7.37
CA GLU A 3 33.47 -36.74 6.93
C GLU A 3 33.49 -35.85 8.19
N ILE A 4 34.63 -35.20 8.40
CA ILE A 4 34.84 -34.23 9.48
C ILE A 4 34.03 -32.99 9.12
N ARG A 5 32.90 -32.80 9.81
CA ARG A 5 32.10 -31.58 9.74
C ARG A 5 32.85 -30.49 10.51
N ASP A 6 33.45 -29.56 9.77
CA ASP A 6 34.21 -28.44 10.30
C ASP A 6 33.26 -27.44 10.98
N ASP A 7 33.32 -27.38 12.31
CA ASP A 7 32.32 -26.76 13.20
C ASP A 7 32.64 -25.28 13.49
N ARG A 8 33.27 -24.56 12.53
CA ARG A 8 33.93 -23.26 12.81
C ARG A 8 33.45 -22.04 12.04
N THR A 9 32.38 -22.14 11.25
CA THR A 9 31.74 -20.95 10.68
C THR A 9 30.27 -20.92 11.05
N PRO A 10 29.86 -20.09 12.04
CA PRO A 10 28.45 -19.90 12.28
C PRO A 10 27.83 -19.31 11.02
N GLN A 11 26.87 -20.01 10.42
CA GLN A 11 26.10 -19.49 9.30
C GLN A 11 25.49 -18.15 9.73
N THR A 12 25.52 -17.15 8.86
CA THR A 12 25.06 -15.79 9.13
C THR A 12 23.63 -15.76 9.70
N GLU A 13 22.81 -16.76 9.33
CA GLU A 13 21.46 -17.00 9.86
C GLU A 13 21.44 -17.35 11.35
N ASP A 14 22.39 -18.15 11.85
CA ASP A 14 22.49 -18.54 13.26
C ASP A 14 22.99 -17.40 14.15
N VAL A 15 23.88 -16.55 13.61
CA VAL A 15 24.35 -15.33 14.31
C VAL A 15 23.21 -14.31 14.42
N LEU A 16 22.45 -14.11 13.33
CA LEU A 16 21.26 -13.25 13.33
C LEU A 16 20.20 -13.77 14.30
N ARG A 17 19.89 -15.07 14.27
CA ARG A 17 18.92 -15.71 15.20
C ARG A 17 19.32 -15.55 16.65
N LYS A 18 20.58 -15.83 17.03
CA LYS A 18 21.04 -15.66 18.42
C LYS A 18 21.02 -14.19 18.87
N SER A 19 21.25 -13.23 17.97
CA SER A 19 21.22 -11.81 18.31
C SER A 19 19.81 -11.25 18.55
N LEU A 20 18.76 -11.88 17.98
CA LEU A 20 17.37 -11.40 18.01
C LEU A 20 16.62 -11.74 19.31
N VAL A 21 17.09 -12.73 20.08
CA VAL A 21 16.40 -13.29 21.28
C VAL A 21 16.52 -12.40 22.54
N ALA A 22 17.26 -11.30 22.48
CA ALA A 22 17.46 -10.37 23.61
C ALA A 22 17.15 -8.89 23.26
N GLN A 23 16.50 -8.62 22.13
CA GLN A 23 16.33 -7.26 21.64
C GLN A 23 15.07 -6.59 22.20
N LYS A 24 15.26 -5.45 22.84
CA LYS A 24 14.18 -4.63 23.43
C LYS A 24 13.21 -4.05 22.40
N TYR A 25 13.66 -3.93 21.15
CA TYR A 25 12.90 -3.33 20.04
C TYR A 25 13.07 -4.16 18.76
N PRO A 26 12.08 -4.15 17.85
CA PRO A 26 12.18 -4.82 16.57
C PRO A 26 13.31 -4.22 15.72
N LEU A 27 14.22 -5.06 15.24
CA LEU A 27 15.22 -4.64 14.28
C LEU A 27 14.64 -4.61 12.87
N TRP A 28 14.65 -3.42 12.28
CA TRP A 28 14.26 -3.27 10.89
C TRP A 28 15.31 -3.92 9.97
N VAL A 29 14.87 -4.86 9.13
CA VAL A 29 15.70 -5.51 8.12
C VAL A 29 15.09 -5.27 6.75
N ARG A 30 15.94 -4.90 5.79
CA ARG A 30 15.52 -4.65 4.41
C ARG A 30 15.30 -5.97 3.68
N THR A 31 14.05 -6.43 3.64
CA THR A 31 13.64 -7.64 2.89
C THR A 31 13.13 -7.29 1.49
N TRP A 32 12.24 -6.30 1.39
CA TRP A 32 11.78 -5.73 0.13
C TRP A 32 12.35 -4.34 -0.09
N ARG A 33 12.40 -3.95 -1.36
CA ARG A 33 12.75 -2.59 -1.74
C ARG A 33 11.76 -1.61 -1.13
N SER A 34 12.29 -0.67 -0.35
CA SER A 34 11.48 0.27 0.43
C SER A 34 11.24 1.58 -0.31
N VAL A 35 12.18 1.96 -1.19
CA VAL A 35 12.16 3.20 -1.98
C VAL A 35 12.43 2.89 -3.45
N HIS A 36 11.54 3.37 -4.32
CA HIS A 36 11.68 3.23 -5.77
C HIS A 36 12.15 4.52 -6.42
N LEU A 37 13.44 4.60 -6.73
CA LEU A 37 14.06 5.80 -7.30
C LEU A 37 13.44 6.24 -8.63
N GLY A 38 13.03 5.30 -9.48
CA GLY A 38 12.33 5.62 -10.73
C GLY A 38 11.00 6.34 -10.49
N TRP A 39 10.24 5.92 -9.47
CA TRP A 39 8.99 6.58 -9.09
C TRP A 39 9.24 7.94 -8.41
N LEU A 40 10.39 8.15 -7.77
CA LEU A 40 10.81 9.48 -7.28
C LEU A 40 11.09 10.45 -8.43
N VAL A 41 11.76 9.98 -9.48
CA VAL A 41 11.98 10.78 -10.70
C VAL A 41 10.64 11.11 -11.36
N ALA A 42 9.76 10.11 -11.53
CA ALA A 42 8.43 10.31 -12.08
C ALA A 42 7.59 11.32 -11.26
N LEU A 43 7.70 11.29 -9.92
CA LEU A 43 7.08 12.27 -9.04
C LEU A 43 7.62 13.68 -9.30
N GLY A 44 8.93 13.86 -9.41
CA GLY A 44 9.56 15.14 -9.71
C GLY A 44 9.10 15.70 -11.07
N VAL A 45 9.17 14.89 -12.11
CA VAL A 45 8.72 15.25 -13.46
C VAL A 45 7.23 15.59 -13.48
N SER A 46 6.38 14.76 -12.87
CA SER A 46 4.93 15.01 -12.83
C SER A 46 4.58 16.28 -12.06
N SER A 47 5.31 16.58 -10.99
CA SER A 47 5.14 17.82 -10.22
C SER A 47 5.52 19.05 -11.05
N ALA A 48 6.62 18.97 -11.81
CA ALA A 48 7.07 20.04 -12.69
C ALA A 48 6.06 20.27 -13.83
N VAL A 49 5.56 19.20 -14.46
CA VAL A 49 4.52 19.28 -15.49
C VAL A 49 3.24 19.88 -14.93
N LEU A 50 2.81 19.50 -13.72
CA LEU A 50 1.62 20.07 -13.07
C LEU A 50 1.79 21.59 -12.85
N ALA A 51 2.94 22.01 -12.34
CA ALA A 51 3.25 23.43 -12.13
C ALA A 51 3.24 24.19 -13.45
N ALA A 52 3.87 23.66 -14.51
CA ALA A 52 3.87 24.26 -15.84
C ALA A 52 2.44 24.40 -16.40
N THR A 53 1.61 23.37 -16.25
CA THR A 53 0.20 23.38 -16.71
C THR A 53 -0.64 24.45 -16.01
N ILE A 54 -0.37 24.77 -14.74
CA ILE A 54 -1.09 25.80 -13.99
C ILE A 54 -0.54 27.20 -14.30
N VAL A 55 0.79 27.33 -14.43
CA VAL A 55 1.48 28.63 -14.56
C VAL A 55 1.46 29.15 -16.00
N ALA A 56 1.62 28.28 -17.00
CA ALA A 56 1.70 28.69 -18.41
C ALA A 56 0.45 29.44 -18.89
N PRO A 57 -0.80 29.03 -18.59
CA PRO A 57 -1.98 29.79 -18.99
C PRO A 57 -2.04 31.19 -18.35
N VAL A 58 -1.62 31.32 -17.09
CA VAL A 58 -1.57 32.62 -16.40
C VAL A 58 -0.54 33.54 -17.07
N LEU A 59 0.63 33.00 -17.43
CA LEU A 59 1.69 33.76 -18.10
C LEU A 59 1.33 34.14 -19.54
N LEU A 60 0.65 33.26 -20.27
CA LEU A 60 0.31 33.47 -21.68
C LEU A 60 -0.91 34.38 -21.88
N PHE A 61 -1.91 34.29 -21.00
CA PHE A 61 -3.19 34.97 -21.18
C PHE A 61 -3.44 36.12 -20.19
N GLY A 62 -2.62 36.25 -19.12
CA GLY A 62 -2.69 37.33 -18.12
C GLY A 62 -3.91 37.25 -17.19
N THR A 63 -5.08 36.85 -17.70
CA THR A 63 -6.33 36.60 -16.98
C THR A 63 -6.88 35.23 -17.37
N LEU A 64 -7.33 34.46 -16.39
CA LEU A 64 -7.99 33.17 -16.63
C LEU A 64 -9.45 33.41 -16.99
N SER A 65 -9.81 33.27 -18.27
CA SER A 65 -11.22 33.21 -18.66
C SER A 65 -11.81 31.86 -18.24
N GLY A 66 -13.15 31.81 -18.08
CA GLY A 66 -13.85 30.56 -17.75
C GLY A 66 -13.56 29.44 -18.76
N GLU A 67 -13.43 29.80 -20.04
CA GLU A 67 -13.05 28.88 -21.12
C GLU A 67 -11.64 28.31 -20.95
N THR A 68 -10.66 29.14 -20.55
CA THR A 68 -9.29 28.68 -20.28
C THR A 68 -9.25 27.71 -19.10
N VAL A 69 -10.04 27.97 -18.05
CA VAL A 69 -10.13 27.08 -16.87
C VAL A 69 -10.73 25.72 -17.26
N LEU A 70 -11.81 25.72 -18.05
CA LEU A 70 -12.44 24.50 -18.55
C LEU A 70 -11.52 23.70 -19.47
N LEU A 71 -10.71 24.36 -20.31
CA LEU A 71 -9.74 23.71 -21.20
C LEU A 71 -8.56 23.08 -20.44
N VAL A 72 -8.08 23.73 -19.38
CA VAL A 72 -6.90 23.28 -18.61
C VAL A 72 -7.26 22.20 -17.58
N SER A 73 -8.50 22.17 -17.09
CA SER A 73 -8.95 21.25 -16.04
C SER A 73 -8.73 19.76 -16.35
N PRO A 74 -9.04 19.24 -17.57
CA PRO A 74 -8.76 17.85 -17.92
C PRO A 74 -7.27 17.53 -17.95
N LEU A 75 -6.42 18.48 -18.39
CA LEU A 75 -4.97 18.31 -18.44
C LEU A 75 -4.38 18.25 -17.02
N VAL A 76 -4.85 19.11 -16.12
CA VAL A 76 -4.50 19.06 -14.69
C VAL A 76 -4.90 17.71 -14.09
N LEU A 77 -6.11 17.24 -14.36
CA LEU A 77 -6.60 15.96 -13.86
C LEU A 77 -5.78 14.78 -14.41
N ALA A 78 -5.40 14.82 -15.69
CA ALA A 78 -4.56 13.81 -16.33
C ALA A 78 -3.15 13.74 -15.72
N VAL A 79 -2.59 14.86 -15.23
CA VAL A 79 -1.28 14.91 -14.56
C VAL A 79 -1.37 14.54 -13.07
N LEU A 80 -2.50 14.80 -12.42
CA LEU A 80 -2.72 14.43 -11.01
C LEU A 80 -2.73 12.92 -10.79
N ILE A 81 -3.23 12.15 -11.75
CA ILE A 81 -3.28 10.67 -11.68
C ILE A 81 -1.87 10.05 -11.56
N PRO A 82 -0.92 10.27 -12.50
CA PRO A 82 0.43 9.75 -12.40
C PRO A 82 1.19 10.35 -11.21
N LEU A 83 0.94 11.61 -10.85
CA LEU A 83 1.54 12.21 -9.66
C LEU A 83 1.11 11.47 -8.37
N ALA A 84 -0.19 11.21 -8.21
CA ALA A 84 -0.72 10.45 -7.08
C ALA A 84 -0.16 9.02 -7.06
N ALA A 85 -0.09 8.36 -8.22
CA ALA A 85 0.53 7.04 -8.35
C ALA A 85 2.01 7.07 -7.94
N ALA A 86 2.77 8.07 -8.38
CA ALA A 86 4.19 8.22 -8.04
C ALA A 86 4.40 8.48 -6.54
N VAL A 87 3.52 9.23 -5.87
CA VAL A 87 3.54 9.39 -4.40
C VAL A 87 3.37 8.03 -3.71
N VAL A 88 2.38 7.24 -4.14
CA VAL A 88 2.06 5.95 -3.54
C VAL A 88 3.19 4.93 -3.78
N LEU A 89 3.75 4.89 -4.99
CA LEU A 89 4.72 3.89 -5.42
C LEU A 89 6.17 4.25 -5.11
N SER A 90 6.49 5.52 -4.88
CA SER A 90 7.86 5.97 -4.53
C SER A 90 8.32 5.51 -3.15
N GLY A 91 7.38 5.18 -2.26
CA GLY A 91 7.67 4.83 -0.88
C GLY A 91 7.83 6.03 0.06
N ILE A 92 7.74 7.29 -0.42
CA ILE A 92 7.88 8.49 0.45
C ILE A 92 6.79 8.51 1.53
N GLY A 93 5.55 8.16 1.17
CA GLY A 93 4.41 8.19 2.09
C GLY A 93 4.50 7.21 3.27
N SER A 94 5.39 6.21 3.19
CA SER A 94 5.52 5.13 4.18
C SER A 94 5.91 5.61 5.58
N ALA A 95 6.68 6.69 5.70
CA ALA A 95 7.09 7.23 7.01
C ALA A 95 5.91 7.79 7.82
N ARG A 96 4.84 8.21 7.15
CA ARG A 96 3.61 8.70 7.79
C ARG A 96 2.56 7.60 7.94
N LEU A 97 2.81 6.39 7.45
CA LEU A 97 1.82 5.32 7.50
C LEU A 97 1.56 4.83 8.92
N SER A 98 2.55 4.85 9.80
CA SER A 98 2.38 4.54 11.23
C SER A 98 1.40 5.49 11.94
N LEU A 99 1.12 6.69 11.41
CA LEU A 99 0.09 7.58 11.98
C LEU A 99 -1.33 7.03 11.80
N PHE A 100 -1.54 6.14 10.84
CA PHE A 100 -2.84 5.49 10.65
C PHE A 100 -3.00 4.25 11.52
N VAL A 101 -1.91 3.78 12.13
CA VAL A 101 -1.93 2.70 13.09
C VAL A 101 -2.57 3.23 14.38
N ARG A 102 -3.60 2.53 14.86
CA ARG A 102 -4.42 2.97 16.00
C ARG A 102 -4.57 1.86 17.01
N PRO A 103 -4.67 2.18 18.31
CA PRO A 103 -5.05 1.19 19.30
C PRO A 103 -6.44 0.62 18.95
N VAL A 104 -6.62 -0.67 19.19
CA VAL A 104 -7.89 -1.37 19.00
C VAL A 104 -8.09 -2.34 20.16
N THR A 105 -9.34 -2.53 20.54
CA THR A 105 -9.76 -3.58 21.46
C THR A 105 -10.68 -4.54 20.69
N VAL A 106 -10.30 -5.81 20.63
CA VAL A 106 -11.10 -6.86 19.99
C VAL A 106 -11.71 -7.74 21.08
N ALA A 107 -13.02 -7.99 21.00
CA ALA A 107 -13.71 -8.83 21.97
C ALA A 107 -13.09 -10.25 22.00
N GLY A 108 -12.75 -10.74 23.20
CA GLY A 108 -12.13 -12.06 23.38
C GLY A 108 -10.61 -12.13 23.14
N VAL A 109 -9.97 -11.08 22.60
CA VAL A 109 -8.50 -11.01 22.43
C VAL A 109 -7.89 -9.84 23.24
N GLY A 110 -8.66 -8.79 23.52
CA GLY A 110 -8.20 -7.66 24.31
C GLY A 110 -7.56 -6.55 23.48
N ARG A 111 -6.71 -5.74 24.13
CA ARG A 111 -6.11 -4.54 23.54
C ARG A 111 -4.92 -4.89 22.65
N GLY A 112 -4.77 -4.17 21.55
CA GLY A 112 -3.68 -4.31 20.62
C GLY A 112 -3.62 -3.12 19.67
N VAL A 113 -2.92 -3.31 18.56
CA VAL A 113 -2.70 -2.28 17.55
C VAL A 113 -3.26 -2.71 16.21
N ALA A 114 -4.12 -1.88 15.62
CA ALA A 114 -4.66 -2.11 14.30
C ALA A 114 -3.79 -1.48 13.21
N VAL A 115 -3.49 -2.31 12.21
CA VAL A 115 -2.90 -1.90 10.93
C VAL A 115 -4.01 -1.88 9.88
N PRO A 116 -4.55 -0.70 9.54
CA PRO A 116 -5.63 -0.60 8.57
C PRO A 116 -5.15 -0.88 7.15
N GLY A 117 -6.04 -1.39 6.31
CA GLY A 117 -5.81 -1.44 4.86
C GLY A 117 -5.69 -0.05 4.23
N ARG A 118 -4.92 0.04 3.15
CA ARG A 118 -4.89 1.14 2.19
C ARG A 118 -6.22 1.10 1.45
N GLY A 119 -7.24 1.68 2.09
CA GLY A 119 -8.58 1.72 1.52
C GLY A 119 -8.58 2.32 0.11
N THR A 120 -9.56 1.93 -0.69
CA THR A 120 -9.72 2.36 -2.09
C THR A 120 -10.29 3.78 -2.22
N VAL A 121 -10.35 4.56 -1.13
CA VAL A 121 -11.04 5.85 -1.06
C VAL A 121 -10.49 6.86 -2.08
N LEU A 122 -9.15 6.96 -2.22
CA LEU A 122 -8.51 7.87 -3.18
C LEU A 122 -8.85 7.52 -4.63
N TYR A 123 -8.86 6.23 -4.96
CA TYR A 123 -9.26 5.75 -6.28
C TYR A 123 -10.73 6.08 -6.56
N ARG A 124 -11.61 5.86 -5.58
CA ARG A 124 -13.05 6.16 -5.67
C ARG A 124 -13.32 7.65 -5.82
N SER A 125 -12.62 8.49 -5.05
CA SER A 125 -12.75 9.95 -5.15
C SER A 125 -12.23 10.47 -6.48
N GLY A 126 -11.15 9.89 -7.02
CA GLY A 126 -10.62 10.23 -8.34
C GLY A 126 -11.62 9.90 -9.46
N ILE A 127 -12.22 8.70 -9.43
CA ILE A 127 -13.26 8.32 -10.41
C ILE A 127 -14.46 9.26 -10.33
N LEU A 128 -14.93 9.58 -9.11
CA LEU A 128 -16.06 10.49 -8.92
C LEU A 128 -15.74 11.89 -9.45
N ALA A 129 -14.56 12.42 -9.12
CA ALA A 129 -14.13 13.74 -9.60
C ALA A 129 -14.04 13.77 -11.13
N PHE A 130 -13.48 12.73 -11.75
CA PHE A 130 -13.44 12.59 -13.20
C PHE A 130 -14.84 12.56 -13.80
N ALA A 131 -15.75 11.74 -13.25
CA ALA A 131 -17.13 11.67 -13.71
C ALA A 131 -17.84 13.03 -13.64
N LEU A 132 -17.64 13.77 -12.54
CA LEU A 132 -18.22 15.10 -12.34
C LEU A 132 -17.65 16.13 -13.31
N VAL A 133 -16.32 16.17 -13.50
CA VAL A 133 -15.69 17.09 -14.46
C VAL A 133 -16.15 16.78 -15.87
N SER A 134 -16.15 15.51 -16.29
CA SER A 134 -16.66 15.10 -17.61
C SER A 134 -18.13 15.44 -17.81
N GLY A 135 -18.97 15.28 -16.78
CA GLY A 135 -20.39 15.63 -16.83
C GLY A 135 -20.63 17.15 -16.90
N LEU A 136 -19.89 17.94 -16.12
CA LEU A 136 -20.01 19.40 -16.13
C LEU A 136 -19.50 20.03 -17.43
N SER A 137 -18.42 19.51 -18.00
CA SER A 137 -17.91 19.93 -19.32
C SER A 137 -18.96 19.72 -20.43
N TYR A 138 -19.77 18.66 -20.34
CA TYR A 138 -20.86 18.42 -21.29
C TYR A 138 -22.01 19.43 -21.16
N ILE A 139 -22.48 19.74 -19.95
CA ILE A 139 -23.59 20.69 -19.76
C ILE A 139 -23.20 22.07 -20.29
N HIS A 140 -21.95 22.46 -20.11
CA HIS A 140 -21.45 23.76 -20.56
C HIS A 140 -21.26 23.83 -22.08
N TRP A 141 -20.76 22.78 -22.72
CA TRP A 141 -20.49 22.78 -24.18
C TRP A 141 -21.65 22.24 -25.03
N GLY A 142 -22.54 21.43 -24.47
CA GLY A 142 -23.70 20.86 -25.16
C GLY A 142 -24.93 21.78 -25.17
N GLY A 143 -24.94 22.87 -24.39
CA GLY A 143 -26.06 23.81 -24.31
C GLY A 143 -26.20 24.74 -25.52
N ASP A 144 -25.10 25.07 -26.21
CA ASP A 144 -25.07 26.11 -27.25
C ASP A 144 -24.80 25.59 -28.67
N ALA A 145 -24.52 24.29 -28.85
CA ALA A 145 -24.20 23.74 -30.16
C ALA A 145 -25.47 23.37 -30.96
N ARG A 146 -25.93 24.27 -31.84
CA ARG A 146 -26.72 23.85 -33.00
C ARG A 146 -25.86 22.86 -33.79
N VAL A 147 -26.35 21.63 -33.91
CA VAL A 147 -25.74 20.47 -34.58
C VAL A 147 -25.04 20.86 -35.89
N SER A 148 -23.76 21.22 -35.84
CA SER A 148 -22.94 21.46 -37.04
C SER A 148 -21.54 20.89 -36.86
N THR A 149 -21.41 19.62 -37.26
CA THR A 149 -20.24 18.96 -37.85
C THR A 149 -18.84 19.47 -37.47
N THR A 150 -18.23 18.89 -36.44
CA THR A 150 -16.79 18.52 -36.42
C THR A 150 -16.52 17.38 -35.42
N ARG A 151 -15.43 16.61 -35.61
CA ARG A 151 -14.98 15.49 -34.73
C ARG A 151 -14.90 15.85 -33.22
N HIS A 152 -14.86 17.13 -32.88
CA HIS A 152 -14.86 17.63 -31.51
C HIS A 152 -16.19 17.31 -30.78
N ASP A 153 -17.33 17.39 -31.48
CA ASP A 153 -18.66 17.08 -30.93
C ASP A 153 -18.84 15.59 -30.64
N LEU A 154 -18.29 14.71 -31.48
CA LEU A 154 -18.38 13.26 -31.25
C LEU A 154 -17.65 12.85 -29.96
N GLY A 155 -16.49 13.45 -29.68
CA GLY A 155 -15.75 13.20 -28.44
C GLY A 155 -16.51 13.62 -27.19
N VAL A 156 -17.18 14.78 -27.24
CA VAL A 156 -18.02 15.31 -26.16
C VAL A 156 -19.28 14.45 -25.96
N VAL A 157 -19.93 14.02 -27.05
CA VAL A 157 -21.12 13.13 -27.00
C VAL A 157 -20.74 11.75 -26.47
N VAL A 158 -19.64 11.15 -26.93
CA VAL A 158 -19.20 9.82 -26.47
C VAL A 158 -18.78 9.84 -24.99
N MET A 159 -18.02 10.86 -24.57
CA MET A 159 -17.57 10.95 -23.18
C MET A 159 -18.72 11.24 -22.20
N SER A 160 -19.75 11.96 -22.64
CA SER A 160 -20.93 12.26 -21.82
C SER A 160 -21.95 11.11 -21.76
N HIS A 161 -22.23 10.45 -22.88
CA HIS A 161 -23.25 9.39 -22.95
C HIS A 161 -22.73 8.05 -22.43
N PHE A 162 -21.42 7.81 -22.54
CA PHE A 162 -20.81 6.56 -22.11
C PHE A 162 -19.79 6.77 -20.99
N GLY A 163 -18.87 7.73 -21.13
CA GLY A 163 -17.79 7.94 -20.14
C GLY A 163 -18.29 8.27 -18.73
N ALA A 164 -19.08 9.33 -18.56
CA ALA A 164 -19.58 9.75 -17.25
C ALA A 164 -20.49 8.69 -16.59
N PRO A 165 -21.47 8.08 -17.28
CA PRO A 165 -22.27 6.99 -16.72
C PRO A 165 -21.44 5.75 -16.35
N ILE A 166 -20.45 5.38 -17.16
CA ILE A 166 -19.55 4.27 -16.85
C ILE A 166 -18.71 4.57 -15.60
N CYS A 167 -18.13 5.77 -15.50
CA CYS A 167 -17.38 6.18 -14.31
C CYS A 167 -18.27 6.20 -13.06
N LEU A 168 -19.51 6.70 -13.17
CA LEU A 168 -20.46 6.74 -12.08
C LEU A 168 -20.92 5.32 -11.67
N LEU A 169 -21.10 4.43 -12.64
CA LEU A 169 -21.36 3.00 -12.39
C LEU A 169 -20.17 2.34 -11.68
N PHE A 170 -18.94 2.57 -12.13
CA PHE A 170 -17.73 2.08 -11.43
C PHE A 170 -17.64 2.61 -10.01
N PHE A 171 -17.96 3.89 -9.79
CA PHE A 171 -18.04 4.47 -8.46
C PHE A 171 -19.11 3.77 -7.61
N ALA A 172 -20.34 3.63 -8.11
CA ALA A 172 -21.42 2.94 -7.41
C ALA A 172 -21.06 1.49 -7.07
N LEU A 173 -20.54 0.74 -8.03
CA LEU A 173 -20.06 -0.64 -7.85
C LEU A 173 -18.94 -0.72 -6.80
N SER A 174 -18.01 0.24 -6.79
CA SER A 174 -16.97 0.28 -5.78
C SER A 174 -17.54 0.47 -4.38
N VAL A 175 -18.61 1.25 -4.21
CA VAL A 175 -19.26 1.46 -2.90
C VAL A 175 -20.08 0.24 -2.49
N LEU A 176 -20.73 -0.44 -3.44
CA LEU A 176 -21.54 -1.63 -3.19
C LEU A 176 -20.72 -2.90 -2.96
N VAL A 177 -19.54 -2.99 -3.57
CA VAL A 177 -18.60 -4.11 -3.43
C VAL A 177 -17.40 -3.64 -2.62
N VAL A 178 -17.41 -3.98 -1.33
CA VAL A 178 -16.34 -3.62 -0.40
C VAL A 178 -15.70 -4.89 0.12
N ASN A 179 -14.40 -5.04 -0.12
CA ASN A 179 -13.58 -6.01 0.58
C ASN A 179 -12.54 -5.22 1.39
N ARG A 180 -12.61 -5.31 2.72
CA ARG A 180 -11.69 -4.64 3.63
C ARG A 180 -11.02 -5.70 4.47
N THR A 181 -9.71 -5.79 4.35
CA THR A 181 -8.87 -6.62 5.20
C THR A 181 -8.20 -5.73 6.24
N ARG A 182 -8.38 -6.03 7.51
CA ARG A 182 -7.71 -5.37 8.63
C ARG A 182 -6.87 -6.40 9.34
N ILE A 183 -5.67 -6.00 9.72
CA ILE A 183 -4.80 -6.81 10.57
C ILE A 183 -4.66 -6.06 11.88
N SER A 184 -4.75 -6.75 13.01
CA SER A 184 -4.35 -6.21 14.30
C SER A 184 -3.37 -7.14 15.01
N LEU A 185 -2.43 -6.51 15.71
CA LEU A 185 -1.38 -7.17 16.49
C LEU A 185 -1.77 -7.05 17.96
N HIS A 186 -1.97 -8.17 18.63
CA HIS A 186 -2.30 -8.24 20.06
C HIS A 186 -1.20 -9.00 20.80
N PRO A 187 -1.05 -8.82 22.12
CA PRO A 187 -0.10 -9.60 22.91
C PRO A 187 -0.29 -11.11 22.77
N ASP A 188 -1.56 -11.55 22.62
CA ASP A 188 -1.92 -12.97 22.56
C ASP A 188 -1.82 -13.56 21.14
N GLY A 189 -1.90 -12.71 20.10
CA GLY A 189 -1.83 -13.18 18.73
C GLY A 189 -2.02 -12.12 17.65
N LEU A 190 -1.92 -12.58 16.42
CA LEU A 190 -2.29 -11.84 15.22
C LEU A 190 -3.78 -12.05 14.94
N VAL A 191 -4.52 -10.97 14.71
CA VAL A 191 -5.94 -11.03 14.34
C VAL A 191 -6.11 -10.50 12.92
N GLU A 192 -6.71 -11.30 12.05
CA GLU A 192 -7.16 -10.85 10.74
C GLU A 192 -8.68 -10.71 10.73
N GLU A 193 -9.16 -9.51 10.42
CA GLU A 193 -10.59 -9.24 10.20
C GLU A 193 -10.82 -8.99 8.71
N ILE A 194 -11.60 -9.86 8.07
CA ILE A 194 -12.01 -9.72 6.67
C ILE A 194 -13.48 -9.32 6.62
N TYR A 195 -13.72 -8.06 6.29
CA TYR A 195 -15.06 -7.52 6.06
C TYR A 195 -15.38 -7.54 4.56
N ARG A 196 -16.41 -8.29 4.18
CA ARG A 196 -16.91 -8.39 2.81
C ARG A 196 -18.33 -7.87 2.75
N ARG A 197 -18.58 -6.87 1.91
CA ARG A 197 -19.91 -6.40 1.54
C ARG A 197 -20.10 -6.58 0.04
N ARG A 198 -21.16 -7.26 -0.34
CA ARG A 198 -21.63 -7.39 -1.73
C ARG A 198 -23.09 -6.94 -1.77
N GLY A 199 -23.32 -5.71 -2.21
CA GLY A 199 -24.62 -5.06 -2.17
C GLY A 199 -25.10 -4.88 -0.73
N TRP A 200 -26.20 -5.55 -0.39
CA TRP A 200 -26.80 -5.50 0.95
C TRP A 200 -26.28 -6.60 1.90
N LYS A 201 -25.63 -7.64 1.38
CA LYS A 201 -25.05 -8.71 2.21
C LYS A 201 -23.68 -8.28 2.74
N ALA A 202 -23.54 -8.24 4.06
CA ALA A 202 -22.28 -8.01 4.75
C ALA A 202 -21.90 -9.26 5.56
N THR A 203 -20.65 -9.68 5.47
CA THR A 203 -20.09 -10.78 6.26
C THR A 203 -18.74 -10.35 6.80
N THR A 204 -18.49 -10.65 8.08
CA THR A 204 -17.21 -10.44 8.73
C THR A 204 -16.66 -11.79 9.13
N ALA A 205 -15.45 -12.12 8.67
CA ALA A 205 -14.70 -13.27 9.13
C ALA A 205 -13.54 -12.77 10.01
N ILE A 206 -13.35 -13.42 11.16
CA ILE A 206 -12.28 -13.09 12.10
C ILE A 206 -11.44 -14.36 12.26
N THR A 207 -10.15 -14.24 11.99
CA THR A 207 -9.17 -15.31 12.17
C THR A 207 -8.18 -14.85 13.24
N VAL A 208 -8.01 -15.64 14.29
CA VAL A 208 -7.03 -15.38 15.35
C VAL A 208 -5.91 -16.40 15.23
N VAL A 209 -4.70 -15.93 15.06
CA VAL A 209 -3.49 -16.75 14.98
C VAL A 209 -2.65 -16.48 16.23
N PRO A 210 -2.57 -17.43 17.17
CA PRO A 210 -1.75 -17.26 18.38
C PRO A 210 -0.28 -17.23 18.01
N TRP A 211 0.50 -16.39 18.68
CA TRP A 211 1.94 -16.26 18.41
C TRP A 211 2.70 -17.58 18.56
N ASP A 212 2.35 -18.34 19.60
CA ASP A 212 3.02 -19.63 19.90
C ASP A 212 2.64 -20.73 18.90
N GLY A 213 1.56 -20.53 18.14
CA GLY A 213 1.17 -21.40 17.04
C GLY A 213 1.93 -21.11 15.74
N ILE A 214 2.61 -19.97 15.61
CA ILE A 214 3.30 -19.58 14.38
C ILE A 214 4.60 -20.37 14.26
N VAL A 215 4.63 -21.30 13.31
CA VAL A 215 5.81 -22.10 12.96
C VAL A 215 6.78 -21.26 12.16
N GLU A 216 6.27 -20.51 11.18
CA GLU A 216 7.11 -19.83 10.22
C GLU A 216 6.52 -18.51 9.72
N LEU A 217 7.39 -17.54 9.51
CA LEU A 217 7.11 -16.25 8.89
C LEU A 217 8.00 -16.11 7.66
N GLN A 218 7.44 -16.37 6.48
CA GLN A 218 8.17 -16.29 5.22
C GLN A 218 7.83 -14.99 4.49
N PRO A 219 8.82 -14.12 4.22
CA PRO A 219 8.62 -13.03 3.29
C PRO A 219 8.45 -13.59 1.89
N GLN A 220 7.38 -13.19 1.21
CA GLN A 220 7.08 -13.58 -0.15
C GLN A 220 6.81 -12.37 -1.03
N THR A 221 6.78 -12.64 -2.32
CA THR A 221 6.49 -11.69 -3.36
C THR A 221 5.40 -12.25 -4.25
N HIS A 222 4.24 -11.62 -4.27
CA HIS A 222 3.16 -12.03 -5.17
C HIS A 222 3.28 -11.24 -6.49
N PRO A 223 3.20 -11.90 -7.66
CA PRO A 223 3.19 -11.18 -8.93
C PRO A 223 1.94 -10.30 -9.00
N ASN A 224 2.08 -9.08 -9.50
CA ASN A 224 0.93 -8.23 -9.80
C ASN A 224 0.39 -8.56 -11.19
N PRO A 225 -0.74 -9.27 -11.34
CA PRO A 225 -1.27 -9.61 -12.67
C PRO A 225 -1.71 -8.38 -13.47
N ALA A 226 -1.91 -7.22 -12.83
CA ALA A 226 -2.33 -5.99 -13.47
C ALA A 226 -1.18 -5.16 -14.05
N VAL A 227 0.08 -5.55 -13.85
CA VAL A 227 1.26 -4.81 -14.33
C VAL A 227 2.21 -5.78 -15.02
N SER A 228 2.56 -5.49 -16.28
CA SER A 228 3.43 -6.34 -17.12
C SER A 228 4.89 -6.39 -16.68
N HIS A 229 5.32 -5.49 -15.79
CA HIS A 229 6.65 -5.49 -15.18
C HIS A 229 6.70 -6.29 -13.88
N SER A 230 7.90 -6.68 -13.45
CA SER A 230 8.22 -7.41 -12.21
C SER A 230 7.92 -6.62 -10.91
N HIS A 231 6.79 -5.94 -10.85
CA HIS A 231 6.26 -5.35 -9.63
C HIS A 231 5.69 -6.46 -8.77
N TRP A 232 6.59 -7.03 -7.98
CA TRP A 232 6.31 -7.99 -6.94
C TRP A 232 5.71 -7.29 -5.73
N TYR A 233 4.49 -7.66 -5.35
CA TYR A 233 3.84 -7.14 -4.16
C TYR A 233 4.40 -7.83 -2.89
N PRO A 234 4.88 -7.06 -1.90
CA PRO A 234 5.25 -7.60 -0.61
C PRO A 234 4.10 -8.32 0.08
N THR A 235 4.27 -9.62 0.34
CA THR A 235 3.36 -10.45 1.10
C THR A 235 4.10 -11.19 2.21
N ILE A 236 3.43 -11.48 3.32
CA ILE A 236 3.99 -12.25 4.42
C ILE A 236 3.17 -13.53 4.55
N ARG A 237 3.80 -14.67 4.31
CA ARG A 237 3.19 -15.98 4.52
C ARG A 237 3.44 -16.40 5.96
N VAL A 238 2.36 -16.50 6.73
CA VAL A 238 2.33 -16.94 8.13
C VAL A 238 1.87 -18.39 8.15
N VAL A 239 2.77 -19.29 8.51
CA VAL A 239 2.46 -20.71 8.70
C VAL A 239 2.22 -20.94 10.18
N TYR A 240 1.04 -21.46 10.53
CA TYR A 240 0.66 -21.67 11.93
C TYR A 240 -0.02 -23.02 12.13
N ARG A 241 0.17 -23.62 13.32
CA ARG A 241 -0.47 -24.87 13.68
C ARG A 241 -1.95 -24.66 13.93
N ASP A 242 -2.76 -25.57 13.41
CA ASP A 242 -4.18 -25.58 13.72
C ASP A 242 -4.39 -25.96 15.20
N PRO A 243 -5.03 -25.09 16.02
CA PRO A 243 -5.32 -25.41 17.41
C PRO A 243 -6.22 -26.65 17.58
N ALA A 244 -6.96 -27.06 16.54
CA ALA A 244 -7.79 -28.27 16.55
C ALA A 244 -6.99 -29.57 16.31
N GLY A 245 -5.65 -29.50 16.18
CA GLY A 245 -4.79 -30.69 15.99
C GLY A 245 -4.69 -31.15 14.53
N GLY A 246 -4.95 -30.25 13.58
CA GLY A 246 -4.86 -30.51 12.13
C GLY A 246 -3.49 -30.19 11.51
N THR A 247 -3.43 -30.23 10.18
CA THR A 247 -2.27 -29.81 9.38
C THR A 247 -1.99 -28.32 9.52
N ASP A 248 -0.72 -27.93 9.38
CA ASP A 248 -0.31 -26.53 9.37
C ASP A 248 -1.16 -25.70 8.38
N GLN A 249 -1.70 -24.59 8.88
CA GLN A 249 -2.51 -23.64 8.15
C GLN A 249 -1.63 -22.48 7.65
N VAL A 250 -2.10 -21.84 6.59
CA VAL A 250 -1.37 -20.74 5.94
C VAL A 250 -2.24 -19.51 5.87
N LEU A 251 -1.77 -18.43 6.48
CA LEU A 251 -2.34 -17.10 6.38
C LEU A 251 -1.41 -16.20 5.56
N VAL A 252 -1.92 -15.61 4.47
CA VAL A 252 -1.14 -14.71 3.61
C VAL A 252 -1.54 -13.26 3.89
N LEU A 253 -0.64 -12.51 4.51
CA LEU A 253 -0.83 -11.09 4.77
C LEU A 253 -0.35 -10.28 3.57
N MET A 254 -1.28 -9.56 2.92
CA MET A 254 -0.93 -8.62 1.85
C MET A 254 -0.37 -7.33 2.45
N ALA A 255 0.91 -7.33 2.84
CA ALA A 255 1.59 -6.19 3.46
C ALA A 255 1.56 -4.94 2.56
N CYS A 256 1.60 -5.11 1.24
CA CYS A 256 1.46 -4.04 0.26
C CYS A 256 0.13 -3.27 0.36
N GLU A 257 -0.94 -3.92 0.79
CA GLU A 257 -2.27 -3.34 0.96
C GLU A 257 -2.46 -2.70 2.33
N LYS A 258 -1.45 -2.68 3.20
CA LYS A 258 -1.58 -2.15 4.56
C LYS A 258 -0.99 -0.75 4.67
N LYS A 259 -1.58 0.08 5.53
CA LYS A 259 -1.07 1.41 5.88
C LYS A 259 0.08 1.28 6.89
N VAL A 260 1.10 0.52 6.50
CA VAL A 260 2.37 0.40 7.20
C VAL A 260 3.45 0.15 6.16
N GLU A 261 4.71 0.36 6.52
CA GLU A 261 5.83 -0.05 5.69
C GLU A 261 6.01 -1.58 5.80
N PRO A 262 6.11 -2.33 4.67
CA PRO A 262 6.13 -3.80 4.70
C PRO A 262 7.26 -4.41 5.51
N ASN A 263 8.48 -3.86 5.44
CA ASN A 263 9.62 -4.37 6.19
C ASN A 263 9.45 -4.13 7.70
N ALA A 264 8.92 -2.97 8.11
CA ALA A 264 8.61 -2.66 9.49
C ALA A 264 7.51 -3.59 10.06
N LEU A 265 6.52 -3.95 9.25
CA LEU A 265 5.52 -4.96 9.66
C LEU A 265 6.19 -6.33 9.86
N LEU A 266 7.01 -6.77 8.91
CA LEU A 266 7.72 -8.04 9.02
C LEU A 266 8.63 -8.10 10.24
N SER A 267 9.40 -7.04 10.51
CA SER A 267 10.32 -6.99 11.66
C SER A 267 9.56 -7.08 12.98
N VAL A 268 8.41 -6.41 13.09
CA VAL A 268 7.57 -6.53 14.30
C VAL A 268 6.99 -7.94 14.44
N LEU A 269 6.51 -8.55 13.36
CA LEU A 269 5.99 -9.92 13.41
C LEU A 269 7.07 -10.93 13.84
N GLN A 270 8.27 -10.82 13.27
CA GLN A 270 9.41 -11.66 13.64
C GLN A 270 9.80 -11.44 15.10
N TRP A 271 9.92 -10.18 15.53
CA TRP A 271 10.24 -9.84 16.91
C TRP A 271 9.21 -10.39 17.90
N CYS A 272 7.91 -10.24 17.64
CA CYS A 272 6.85 -10.77 18.50
C CYS A 272 6.85 -12.30 18.57
N ARG A 273 7.17 -12.99 17.47
CA ARG A 273 7.31 -14.45 17.45
C ARG A 273 8.49 -14.88 18.33
N ASP A 274 9.65 -14.23 18.13
CA ASP A 274 10.91 -14.65 18.73
C ASP A 274 11.08 -14.17 20.19
N ASN A 275 10.33 -13.14 20.62
CA ASN A 275 10.41 -12.54 21.97
C ASN A 275 9.04 -12.50 22.66
N PRO A 276 8.61 -13.58 23.35
CA PRO A 276 7.31 -13.63 24.04
C PRO A 276 7.10 -12.54 25.07
N TRP A 277 8.17 -12.17 25.79
CA TRP A 277 8.17 -11.11 26.80
C TRP A 277 7.92 -9.72 26.20
N GLY A 278 8.25 -9.50 24.91
CA GLY A 278 8.07 -8.24 24.22
C GLY A 278 6.62 -7.98 23.77
N ARG A 279 5.82 -9.03 23.62
CA ARG A 279 4.45 -8.96 23.07
C ARG A 279 3.52 -8.02 23.84
N ALA A 280 3.72 -7.87 25.15
CA ALA A 280 2.96 -6.93 25.99
C ALA A 280 3.07 -5.47 25.52
N GLN A 281 4.17 -5.10 24.83
CA GLN A 281 4.33 -3.77 24.25
C GLN A 281 3.23 -3.47 23.21
N LEU A 282 2.65 -4.48 22.55
CA LEU A 282 1.57 -4.28 21.58
C LEU A 282 0.27 -3.72 22.18
N ALA A 283 0.06 -3.88 23.50
CA ALA A 283 -1.10 -3.32 24.19
C ALA A 283 -0.91 -1.85 24.63
N HIS A 284 0.30 -1.30 24.52
CA HIS A 284 0.60 0.05 24.95
C HIS A 284 0.17 1.11 23.91
N ASP A 285 -0.02 2.36 24.35
CA ASP A 285 -0.45 3.45 23.48
C ASP A 285 0.60 3.90 22.46
N ASP A 286 1.88 3.68 22.78
CA ASP A 286 3.03 3.98 21.94
C ASP A 286 3.43 2.81 21.01
N ALA A 287 2.69 1.70 21.04
CA ALA A 287 2.95 0.51 20.23
C ALA A 287 2.97 0.80 18.71
N ARG A 288 2.39 1.91 18.26
CA ARG A 288 2.51 2.39 16.87
C ARG A 288 3.95 2.72 16.47
N GLU A 289 4.81 3.11 17.42
CA GLU A 289 6.21 3.44 17.16
C GLU A 289 7.03 2.19 16.81
N LEU A 290 6.60 0.99 17.25
CA LEU A 290 7.21 -0.29 16.84
C LEU A 290 7.09 -0.53 15.33
N LEU A 291 6.02 -0.01 14.71
CA LEU A 291 5.74 -0.12 13.28
C LEU A 291 6.25 1.09 12.48
N ARG A 292 6.98 2.01 13.12
CA ARG A 292 7.54 3.17 12.45
C ARG A 292 8.79 2.74 11.67
N PRO A 293 8.84 2.95 10.34
CA PRO A 293 10.04 2.63 9.59
C PRO A 293 11.19 3.58 9.93
N PRO A 294 12.44 3.19 9.66
CA PRO A 294 13.60 4.08 9.72
C PRO A 294 13.45 5.33 8.84
N ARG A 295 14.35 6.29 9.01
CA ARG A 295 14.31 7.54 8.25
C ARG A 295 14.41 7.23 6.76
N PHE A 296 13.87 8.14 5.95
CA PHE A 296 13.81 7.95 4.50
C PHE A 296 15.22 7.81 3.87
N LEU A 297 16.20 8.55 4.38
CA LEU A 297 17.59 8.47 3.91
C LEU A 297 18.22 7.11 4.24
N ASP A 298 18.10 6.63 5.48
CA ASP A 298 18.60 5.32 5.92
C ASP A 298 18.05 4.19 5.04
N ARG A 299 16.79 4.32 4.61
CA ARG A 299 16.14 3.37 3.72
C ARG A 299 16.65 3.42 2.28
N ILE A 300 16.96 4.61 1.77
CA ILE A 300 17.64 4.77 0.48
C ILE A 300 19.05 4.17 0.55
N GLU A 301 19.78 4.41 1.63
CA GLU A 301 21.12 3.88 1.84
C GLU A 301 21.10 2.35 1.90
N ALA A 302 20.18 1.76 2.65
CA ALA A 302 19.98 0.31 2.69
C ALA A 302 19.60 -0.26 1.30
N ASP A 303 18.73 0.41 0.55
CA ASP A 303 18.36 0.00 -0.80
C ASP A 303 19.54 0.11 -1.78
N ARG A 304 20.40 1.13 -1.64
CA ARG A 304 21.62 1.30 -2.44
C ARG A 304 22.66 0.25 -2.11
N ALA A 305 22.94 0.02 -0.82
CA ALA A 305 23.92 -0.97 -0.36
C ALA A 305 23.60 -2.36 -0.93
N ALA A 306 22.34 -2.78 -0.85
CA ALA A 306 21.91 -4.06 -1.38
C ALA A 306 21.91 -4.15 -2.92
N SER A 307 21.72 -3.03 -3.63
CA SER A 307 21.88 -2.99 -5.09
C SER A 307 23.34 -3.11 -5.54
N MET A 308 24.29 -2.66 -4.70
CA MET A 308 25.72 -2.78 -4.97
C MET A 308 26.26 -4.18 -4.64
N SER A 309 25.75 -4.83 -3.58
CA SER A 309 26.15 -6.20 -3.24
C SER A 309 25.71 -7.21 -4.30
N GLY A 310 24.44 -7.16 -4.74
CA GLY A 310 23.93 -8.03 -5.79
C GLY A 310 24.60 -7.83 -7.17
N ARG A 311 25.35 -6.75 -7.37
CA ARG A 311 26.15 -6.52 -8.58
C ARG A 311 27.54 -7.16 -8.49
N ARG A 312 28.07 -7.38 -7.28
CA ARG A 312 29.35 -8.07 -7.05
C ARG A 312 29.21 -9.59 -7.12
N ASP A 313 28.07 -10.14 -6.73
CA ASP A 313 27.82 -11.59 -6.76
C ASP A 313 27.52 -12.15 -8.18
N VAL A 314 27.50 -11.28 -9.20
CA VAL A 314 27.18 -11.63 -10.61
C VAL A 314 28.40 -11.41 -11.53
N GLN A 315 29.57 -11.06 -10.98
CA GLN A 315 30.84 -11.00 -11.69
C GLN A 315 31.71 -12.21 -11.34
#